data_AF-A0A838KYU7-F1
#
_entry.id   AF-A0A838KYU7-F1
#
_cell.length_a   1.000
_cell.length_b   1.000
_cell.length_c   1.000
_cell.angle_alpha   90.00
_cell.angle_beta   90.00
_cell.angle_gamma   90.00
#
_symmetry.space_group_name_H-M   'P 1'
#
loop_
_entity.id
_entity.type
_entity.pdbx_description
1 polymer ?
#
loop_
_entity_poly.entity_id
_entity_poly.type
_entity_poly.pdbx_seq_one_letter_code
_entity_poly.pdbx_strand_id
1 'polypeptide(L)'
;MEAVLERRDLSPALRAKALVAAASLAYGYGDYEWCERYSEEGLDLSRRVGDKLGMAWAHFGLGVVAMSRTDHAAATPHVEESLRSFREINEDLGVARATTCLGMVALMRGDVSLATETFEEGLAVARRIGDRSAVCITLYNLAQVALCRGDHDHAAALFEEGVTLSERMGDRANVAYCLEGLATVAGTRGQVERSARLLGTAEGLLKAVRVPVYTYYKPDPSLYERAMTNTRLRLGAARFERVRTEGRAMTFEQAVEYALKTKKPHPNRRLLG
;
A
#
# COMPACT_ATOMS: atom_id res chain seq x y z
N MET A 1 -22.65 -13.50 -0.50
CA MET A 1 -21.55 -14.47 -0.27
C MET A 1 -21.88 -15.41 0.87
N GLU A 2 -22.42 -14.91 1.99
CA GLU A 2 -22.92 -15.71 3.13
C GLU A 2 -23.87 -16.84 2.71
N ALA A 3 -24.86 -16.55 1.86
CA ALA A 3 -25.78 -17.56 1.33
C ALA A 3 -25.11 -18.72 0.57
N VAL A 4 -23.90 -18.52 0.04
CA VAL A 4 -23.10 -19.59 -0.59
C VAL A 4 -22.34 -20.38 0.47
N LEU A 5 -21.84 -19.74 1.54
CA LEU A 5 -21.14 -20.44 2.62
C LEU A 5 -22.07 -21.31 3.48
N GLU A 6 -23.36 -20.94 3.56
CA GLU A 6 -24.38 -21.68 4.31
C GLU A 6 -24.98 -22.87 3.54
N ARG A 7 -24.65 -23.01 2.25
CA ARG A 7 -25.12 -24.11 1.42
C ARG A 7 -24.53 -25.44 1.88
N ARG A 8 -25.41 -26.31 2.39
CA ARG A 8 -25.06 -27.67 2.86
C ARG A 8 -24.71 -28.64 1.74
N ASP A 9 -24.99 -28.29 0.49
CA ASP A 9 -24.74 -29.12 -0.68
C ASP A 9 -23.37 -28.87 -1.34
N LEU A 10 -22.58 -27.91 -0.84
CA LEU A 10 -21.22 -27.69 -1.31
C LEU A 10 -20.27 -28.77 -0.77
N SER A 11 -19.41 -29.27 -1.66
CA SER A 11 -18.33 -30.16 -1.23
C SER A 11 -17.38 -29.44 -0.26
N PRO A 12 -16.74 -30.16 0.67
CA PRO A 12 -15.74 -29.58 1.59
C PRO A 12 -14.65 -28.77 0.87
N ALA A 13 -14.20 -29.24 -0.29
CA ALA A 13 -13.19 -28.55 -1.09
C ALA A 13 -13.68 -27.23 -1.69
N LEU A 14 -14.93 -27.17 -2.18
CA LEU A 14 -15.51 -25.92 -2.69
C LEU A 14 -15.79 -24.93 -1.56
N ARG A 15 -16.26 -25.41 -0.41
CA ARG A 15 -16.47 -24.57 0.76
C ARG A 15 -15.14 -23.99 1.28
N ALA A 16 -14.04 -24.75 1.29
CA ALA A 16 -12.72 -24.25 1.67
C ALA A 16 -12.30 -23.05 0.80
N LYS A 17 -12.42 -23.20 -0.53
CA LYS A 17 -12.11 -22.13 -1.48
C LYS A 17 -13.02 -20.92 -1.31
N ALA A 18 -14.31 -21.15 -1.07
CA ALA A 18 -15.26 -20.07 -0.84
C ALA A 18 -14.93 -19.28 0.44
N LEU A 19 -14.52 -19.94 1.52
CA LEU A 19 -14.09 -19.31 2.77
C LEU A 19 -12.85 -18.45 2.56
N VAL A 20 -11.84 -18.95 1.85
CA VAL A 20 -10.63 -18.18 1.54
C VAL A 20 -10.92 -16.95 0.68
N ALA A 21 -11.81 -17.10 -0.31
CA ALA A 21 -12.29 -15.97 -1.10
C ALA A 21 -13.07 -14.95 -0.25
N ALA A 22 -13.90 -15.43 0.68
CA ALA A 22 -14.67 -14.58 1.58
C ALA A 22 -13.75 -13.80 2.54
N ALA A 23 -12.71 -14.45 3.07
CA ALA A 23 -11.69 -13.81 3.89
C ALA A 23 -10.99 -12.69 3.11
N SER A 24 -10.59 -12.95 1.86
CA SER A 24 -9.94 -11.96 1.00
C SER A 24 -10.83 -10.75 0.70
N LEU A 25 -12.14 -10.98 0.52
CA LEU A 25 -13.12 -9.91 0.32
C LEU A 25 -13.35 -9.12 1.60
N ALA A 26 -13.54 -9.79 2.74
CA ALA A 26 -13.68 -9.15 4.05
C ALA A 26 -12.47 -8.26 4.36
N TYR A 27 -11.26 -8.77 4.13
CA TYR A 27 -10.03 -7.98 4.18
C TYR A 27 -10.07 -6.75 3.28
N GLY A 28 -10.48 -6.91 2.01
CA GLY A 28 -10.62 -5.79 1.07
C GLY A 28 -11.61 -4.70 1.54
N TYR A 29 -12.66 -5.08 2.26
CA TYR A 29 -13.61 -4.16 2.88
C TYR A 29 -13.14 -3.59 4.23
N GLY A 30 -11.99 -4.04 4.76
CA GLY A 30 -11.50 -3.68 6.08
C GLY A 30 -12.26 -4.35 7.23
N ASP A 31 -13.03 -5.40 6.94
CA ASP A 31 -13.77 -6.19 7.92
C ASP A 31 -12.87 -7.29 8.48
N TYR A 32 -12.02 -6.91 9.43
CA TYR A 32 -11.01 -7.80 10.01
C TYR A 32 -11.61 -8.89 10.90
N GLU A 33 -12.80 -8.68 11.46
CA GLU A 33 -13.53 -9.69 12.24
C GLU A 33 -13.97 -10.84 11.33
N TRP A 34 -14.63 -10.53 10.21
CA TRP A 34 -15.03 -11.56 9.25
C TRP A 34 -13.84 -12.15 8.50
N CYS A 35 -12.80 -11.35 8.21
CA CYS A 35 -11.56 -11.86 7.63
C CYS A 35 -10.94 -12.95 8.51
N GLU A 36 -10.83 -12.70 9.82
CA GLU A 36 -10.29 -13.67 10.77
C GLU A 36 -11.12 -14.94 10.79
N ARG A 37 -12.43 -14.81 11.00
CA ARG A 37 -13.35 -15.95 11.09
C ARG A 37 -13.32 -16.83 9.84
N TYR A 38 -13.38 -16.22 8.65
CA TYR A 38 -13.30 -16.97 7.39
C TYR A 38 -11.92 -17.58 7.16
N SER A 39 -10.85 -16.94 7.62
CA SER A 39 -9.50 -17.49 7.54
C SER A 39 -9.32 -18.69 8.47
N GLU A 40 -9.83 -18.64 9.70
CA GLU A 40 -9.77 -19.76 10.65
C GLU A 40 -10.56 -20.98 10.14
N GLU A 41 -11.81 -20.77 9.73
CA GLU A 41 -12.65 -21.84 9.18
C GLU A 41 -12.07 -22.38 7.86
N GLY A 42 -11.60 -21.47 7.01
CA GLY A 42 -10.96 -21.80 5.73
C GLY A 42 -9.67 -22.61 5.93
N LEU A 43 -8.86 -22.28 6.94
CA LEU A 43 -7.63 -23.00 7.26
C LEU A 43 -7.92 -24.42 7.73
N ASP A 44 -8.85 -24.60 8.66
CA ASP A 44 -9.24 -25.92 9.16
C ASP A 44 -9.78 -26.80 8.03
N LEU A 45 -10.68 -26.26 7.20
CA LEU A 45 -11.27 -27.03 6.11
C LEU A 45 -10.26 -27.34 5.01
N SER A 46 -9.42 -26.37 4.61
CA SER A 46 -8.35 -26.58 3.63
C SER A 46 -7.37 -27.66 4.07
N ARG A 47 -7.03 -27.70 5.38
CA ARG A 47 -6.19 -28.76 5.96
C ARG A 47 -6.84 -30.14 5.81
N ARG A 48 -8.13 -30.26 6.12
CA ARG A 48 -8.87 -31.55 6.01
C ARG A 48 -8.94 -32.08 4.58
N VAL A 49 -9.02 -31.19 3.60
CA VAL A 49 -9.12 -31.56 2.17
C VAL A 49 -7.77 -31.58 1.44
N GLY A 50 -6.67 -31.22 2.13
CA GLY A 50 -5.33 -31.14 1.53
C GLY A 50 -5.14 -29.98 0.54
N ASP A 51 -5.91 -28.90 0.65
CA ASP A 51 -5.79 -27.71 -0.20
C ASP A 51 -4.66 -26.80 0.30
N LYS A 52 -3.44 -27.04 -0.19
CA LYS A 52 -2.25 -26.25 0.17
C LYS A 52 -2.40 -24.77 -0.16
N LEU A 53 -3.04 -24.43 -1.29
CA LEU A 53 -3.25 -23.05 -1.70
C LEU A 53 -4.23 -22.36 -0.74
N GLY A 54 -5.31 -23.04 -0.39
CA GLY A 54 -6.29 -22.54 0.60
C GLY A 54 -5.67 -22.32 1.97
N MET A 55 -4.80 -23.24 2.43
CA MET A 55 -4.04 -23.07 3.67
C MET A 55 -3.11 -21.84 3.62
N ALA A 56 -2.39 -21.64 2.51
CA ALA A 56 -1.47 -20.51 2.36
C ALA A 56 -2.21 -19.17 2.45
N TRP A 57 -3.32 -19.01 1.72
CA TRP A 57 -4.13 -17.79 1.77
C TRP A 57 -4.82 -17.58 3.11
N ALA A 58 -5.24 -18.65 3.79
CA ALA A 58 -5.83 -18.53 5.13
C ALA A 58 -4.77 -18.08 6.16
N HIS A 59 -3.55 -18.62 6.11
CA HIS A 59 -2.44 -18.11 6.93
C HIS A 59 -2.14 -16.64 6.61
N PHE A 60 -2.11 -16.25 5.33
CA PHE A 60 -1.94 -14.85 4.94
C PHE A 60 -3.04 -13.95 5.54
N GLY A 61 -4.31 -14.38 5.47
CA GLY A 61 -5.47 -13.71 6.06
C GLY A 61 -5.33 -13.46 7.58
N LEU A 62 -4.92 -14.48 8.34
CA LEU A 62 -4.65 -14.35 9.77
C LEU A 62 -3.48 -13.41 10.06
N GLY A 63 -2.43 -13.46 9.22
CA GLY A 63 -1.29 -12.56 9.31
C GLY A 63 -1.68 -11.10 9.14
N VAL A 64 -2.48 -10.77 8.11
CA VAL A 64 -2.94 -9.39 7.88
C VAL A 64 -3.91 -8.90 8.96
N VAL A 65 -4.75 -9.78 9.52
CA VAL A 65 -5.60 -9.44 10.68
C VAL A 65 -4.72 -9.08 11.89
N ALA A 66 -3.71 -9.88 12.20
CA ALA A 66 -2.79 -9.59 13.31
C ALA A 66 -2.04 -8.26 13.09
N MET A 67 -1.59 -7.98 11.85
CA MET A 67 -0.99 -6.69 11.49
C MET A 67 -1.96 -5.52 11.72
N SER A 68 -3.26 -5.69 11.39
CA SER A 68 -4.27 -4.63 11.60
C SER A 68 -4.47 -4.28 13.08
N ARG A 69 -4.21 -5.24 13.97
CA ARG A 69 -4.23 -5.08 15.43
C ARG A 69 -2.90 -4.61 16.01
N THR A 70 -1.91 -4.31 15.15
CA THR A 70 -0.52 -3.99 15.53
C THR A 70 0.18 -5.11 16.30
N ASP A 71 -0.35 -6.34 16.24
CA ASP A 71 0.28 -7.51 16.85
C ASP A 71 1.29 -8.14 15.88
N HIS A 72 2.45 -7.51 15.79
CA HIS A 72 3.54 -7.96 14.93
C HIS A 72 4.10 -9.34 15.33
N ALA A 73 3.98 -9.70 16.62
CA ALA A 73 4.45 -10.99 17.13
C ALA A 73 3.54 -12.12 16.64
N ALA A 74 2.22 -11.93 16.67
CA ALA A 74 1.28 -12.89 16.09
C ALA A 74 1.30 -12.88 14.55
N ALA A 75 1.50 -11.72 13.91
CA ALA A 75 1.50 -11.62 12.45
C ALA A 75 2.65 -12.40 11.78
N THR A 76 3.87 -12.26 12.31
CA THR A 76 5.09 -12.82 11.72
C THR A 76 4.97 -14.31 11.35
N PRO A 77 4.65 -15.23 12.28
CA PRO A 77 4.60 -16.66 11.95
C PRO A 77 3.53 -17.00 10.91
N HIS A 78 2.38 -16.31 10.93
CA HIS A 78 1.33 -16.52 9.93
C HIS A 78 1.78 -16.09 8.52
N VAL A 79 2.42 -14.92 8.40
CA VAL A 79 2.89 -14.42 7.11
C VAL A 79 4.07 -15.27 6.60
N GLU A 80 5.01 -15.66 7.46
CA GLU A 80 6.14 -16.55 7.09
C GLU A 80 5.65 -17.93 6.61
N GLU A 81 4.66 -18.51 7.29
CA GLU A 81 4.04 -19.77 6.88
C GLU A 81 3.38 -19.66 5.49
N SER A 82 2.63 -18.56 5.28
CA SER A 82 2.00 -18.30 3.99
C SER A 82 3.04 -18.14 2.87
N LEU A 83 4.12 -17.37 3.11
CA LEU A 83 5.18 -17.16 2.14
C LEU A 83 5.88 -18.47 1.77
N ARG A 84 6.21 -19.30 2.77
CA ARG A 84 6.82 -20.61 2.53
C ARG A 84 5.90 -21.48 1.67
N SER A 85 4.63 -21.54 2.02
CA SER A 85 3.62 -22.31 1.29
C SER A 85 3.45 -21.82 -0.15
N PHE A 86 3.38 -20.50 -0.38
CA PHE A 86 3.28 -19.92 -1.72
C PHE A 86 4.52 -20.22 -2.58
N ARG A 87 5.72 -20.17 -1.99
CA ARG A 87 6.96 -20.58 -2.69
C ARG A 87 6.93 -22.06 -3.07
N GLU A 88 6.51 -22.94 -2.16
CA GLU A 88 6.43 -24.39 -2.42
C GLU A 88 5.47 -24.76 -3.57
N ILE A 89 4.37 -24.01 -3.71
CA ILE A 89 3.36 -24.25 -4.75
C ILE A 89 3.53 -23.34 -5.98
N ASN A 90 4.59 -22.53 -6.03
CA ASN A 90 4.90 -21.57 -7.10
C ASN A 90 3.78 -20.56 -7.38
N GLU A 91 3.16 -20.01 -6.33
CA GLU A 91 2.12 -18.99 -6.44
C GLU A 91 2.71 -17.59 -6.22
N ASP A 92 3.17 -16.98 -7.33
CA ASP A 92 3.92 -15.73 -7.28
C ASP A 92 3.14 -14.54 -6.72
N LEU A 93 1.81 -14.50 -6.86
CA LEU A 93 0.99 -13.41 -6.32
C LEU A 93 1.05 -13.40 -4.78
N GLY A 94 0.90 -14.57 -4.18
CA GLY A 94 1.01 -14.81 -2.75
C GLY A 94 2.42 -14.55 -2.25
N VAL A 95 3.45 -14.93 -3.02
CA VAL A 95 4.85 -14.56 -2.71
C VAL A 95 4.99 -13.04 -2.65
N ALA A 96 4.59 -12.31 -3.69
CA ALA A 96 4.70 -10.84 -3.73
C ALA A 96 4.00 -10.17 -2.55
N ARG A 97 2.78 -10.62 -2.21
CA ARG A 97 1.98 -10.06 -1.11
C ARG A 97 2.54 -10.40 0.26
N ALA A 98 2.87 -11.66 0.52
CA ALA A 98 3.42 -12.10 1.80
C ALA A 98 4.78 -11.46 2.08
N THR A 99 5.66 -11.39 1.07
CA THR A 99 6.94 -10.69 1.17
C THR A 99 6.72 -9.20 1.48
N THR A 100 5.79 -8.52 0.80
CA THR A 100 5.46 -7.12 1.10
C THR A 100 4.97 -6.94 2.55
N CYS A 101 4.13 -7.84 3.06
CA CYS A 101 3.69 -7.81 4.46
C CYS A 101 4.83 -8.01 5.47
N LEU A 102 5.77 -8.92 5.20
CA LEU A 102 6.95 -9.10 6.06
C LEU A 102 7.83 -7.85 6.08
N GLY A 103 8.02 -7.18 4.94
CA GLY A 103 8.74 -5.91 4.88
C GLY A 103 8.08 -4.83 5.76
N MET A 104 6.74 -4.75 5.76
CA MET A 104 6.01 -3.84 6.64
C MET A 104 6.21 -4.20 8.12
N VAL A 105 6.12 -5.48 8.48
CA VAL A 105 6.36 -5.95 9.85
C VAL A 105 7.78 -5.61 10.31
N ALA A 106 8.79 -5.83 9.46
CA ALA A 106 10.17 -5.47 9.75
C ALA A 106 10.33 -3.96 9.98
N LEU A 107 9.71 -3.14 9.12
CA LEU A 107 9.75 -1.68 9.25
C LEU A 107 9.09 -1.19 10.56
N MET A 108 7.93 -1.74 10.91
CA MET A 108 7.23 -1.40 12.16
C MET A 108 8.00 -1.82 13.41
N ARG A 109 8.83 -2.86 13.31
CA ARG A 109 9.78 -3.28 14.35
C ARG A 109 11.08 -2.48 14.38
N GLY A 110 11.28 -1.55 13.44
CA GLY A 110 12.49 -0.75 13.31
C GLY A 110 13.66 -1.47 12.63
N ASP A 111 13.46 -2.67 12.08
CA ASP A 111 14.47 -3.37 11.29
C ASP A 111 14.47 -2.87 9.84
N VAL A 112 15.08 -1.70 9.65
CA VAL A 112 15.11 -1.00 8.36
C VAL A 112 15.88 -1.81 7.29
N SER A 113 16.91 -2.55 7.70
CA SER A 113 17.70 -3.37 6.78
C SER A 113 16.89 -4.53 6.24
N LEU A 114 16.29 -5.34 7.11
CA LEU A 114 15.42 -6.44 6.70
C LEU A 114 14.23 -5.94 5.89
N ALA A 115 13.61 -4.81 6.30
CA ALA A 115 12.52 -4.22 5.55
C ALA A 115 12.91 -3.89 4.11
N THR A 116 14.11 -3.35 3.88
CA THR A 116 14.60 -3.00 2.53
C THR A 116 14.75 -4.23 1.66
N GLU A 117 15.51 -5.23 2.12
CA GLU A 117 15.75 -6.46 1.39
C GLU A 117 14.42 -7.15 1.04
N THR A 118 13.53 -7.24 2.03
CA THR A 118 12.23 -7.87 1.86
C THR A 118 11.36 -7.10 0.86
N PHE A 119 11.30 -5.77 0.95
CA PHE A 119 10.56 -4.98 -0.03
C PHE A 119 11.16 -5.06 -1.44
N GLU A 120 12.48 -5.08 -1.60
CA GLU A 120 13.13 -5.23 -2.90
C GLU A 120 12.80 -6.58 -3.55
N GLU A 121 12.82 -7.66 -2.76
CA GLU A 121 12.38 -8.98 -3.21
C GLU A 121 10.91 -8.95 -3.67
N GLY A 122 10.01 -8.40 -2.84
CA GLY A 122 8.59 -8.30 -3.15
C GLY A 122 8.32 -7.46 -4.39
N LEU A 123 9.06 -6.36 -4.57
CA LEU A 123 8.97 -5.49 -5.74
C LEU A 123 9.39 -6.22 -7.01
N ALA A 124 10.47 -7.00 -6.95
CA ALA A 124 10.95 -7.78 -8.09
C ALA A 124 9.91 -8.81 -8.54
N VAL A 125 9.30 -9.54 -7.60
CA VAL A 125 8.23 -10.51 -7.91
C VAL A 125 6.99 -9.79 -8.45
N ALA A 126 6.54 -8.73 -7.79
CA ALA A 126 5.36 -7.96 -8.22
C ALA A 126 5.52 -7.40 -9.64
N ARG A 127 6.71 -6.87 -9.98
CA ARG A 127 7.03 -6.42 -11.34
C ARG A 127 7.01 -7.57 -12.34
N ARG A 128 7.57 -8.73 -11.98
CA ARG A 128 7.62 -9.93 -12.85
C ARG A 128 6.21 -10.41 -13.23
N ILE A 129 5.28 -10.44 -12.28
CA ILE A 129 3.90 -10.89 -12.54
C ILE A 129 2.96 -9.78 -13.01
N GLY A 130 3.43 -8.53 -13.03
CA GLY A 130 2.63 -7.37 -13.42
C GLY A 130 1.56 -6.98 -12.39
N ASP A 131 1.72 -7.33 -11.11
CA ASP A 131 0.83 -6.87 -10.03
C ASP A 131 1.16 -5.40 -9.71
N ARG A 132 0.49 -4.51 -10.44
CA ARG A 132 0.70 -3.06 -10.32
C ARG A 132 0.32 -2.51 -8.94
N SER A 133 -0.68 -3.11 -8.27
CA SER A 133 -1.08 -2.70 -6.93
C SER A 133 0.01 -3.00 -5.92
N ALA A 134 0.57 -4.23 -5.95
CA ALA A 134 1.71 -4.59 -5.12
C ALA A 134 2.92 -3.70 -5.40
N VAL A 135 3.23 -3.44 -6.69
CA VAL A 135 4.33 -2.52 -7.06
C VAL A 135 4.15 -1.13 -6.42
N CYS A 136 2.96 -0.53 -6.52
CA CYS A 136 2.68 0.79 -5.93
C CYS A 136 2.90 0.80 -4.41
N ILE A 137 2.38 -0.21 -3.71
CA ILE A 137 2.51 -0.34 -2.25
C ILE A 137 4.00 -0.47 -1.87
N THR A 138 4.73 -1.34 -2.55
CA THR A 138 6.13 -1.61 -2.23
C THR A 138 7.02 -0.40 -2.53
N LEU A 139 6.77 0.31 -3.64
CA LEU A 139 7.47 1.57 -3.96
C LEU A 139 7.27 2.62 -2.86
N TYR A 140 6.05 2.80 -2.38
CA TYR A 140 5.78 3.75 -1.30
C TYR A 140 6.54 3.36 -0.02
N ASN A 141 6.54 2.08 0.36
CA ASN A 141 7.23 1.66 1.59
C ASN A 141 8.75 1.75 1.49
N LEU A 142 9.34 1.42 0.33
CA LEU A 142 10.75 1.68 0.07
C LEU A 142 11.07 3.18 0.14
N ALA A 143 10.15 4.04 -0.33
CA ALA A 143 10.34 5.48 -0.25
C ALA A 143 10.33 5.99 1.21
N GLN A 144 9.46 5.42 2.06
CA GLN A 144 9.48 5.69 3.50
C GLN A 144 10.80 5.24 4.15
N VAL A 145 11.28 4.05 3.80
CA VAL A 145 12.58 3.55 4.25
C VAL A 145 13.71 4.50 3.85
N ALA A 146 13.71 4.98 2.60
CA ALA A 146 14.68 5.96 2.11
C ALA A 146 14.59 7.29 2.87
N LEU A 147 13.37 7.78 3.17
CA LEU A 147 13.17 8.96 4.02
C LEU A 147 13.75 8.75 5.44
N CYS A 148 13.51 7.60 6.06
CA CYS A 148 14.06 7.28 7.39
C CYS A 148 15.59 7.26 7.41
N ARG A 149 16.23 6.89 6.28
CA ARG A 149 17.69 6.91 6.10
C ARG A 149 18.24 8.29 5.70
N GLY A 150 17.38 9.27 5.44
CA GLY A 150 17.79 10.58 4.92
C GLY A 150 18.14 10.59 3.43
N ASP A 151 17.90 9.50 2.70
CA ASP A 151 18.10 9.43 1.26
C ASP A 151 16.90 10.03 0.52
N HIS A 152 16.86 11.36 0.51
CA HIS A 152 15.77 12.13 -0.07
C HIS A 152 15.70 12.03 -1.59
N ASP A 153 16.83 11.76 -2.26
CA ASP A 153 16.88 11.63 -3.72
C ASP A 153 16.28 10.29 -4.16
N HIS A 154 16.64 9.20 -3.47
CA HIS A 154 16.03 7.90 -3.72
C HIS A 154 14.55 7.88 -3.35
N ALA A 155 14.17 8.46 -2.20
CA ALA A 155 12.77 8.60 -1.81
C ALA A 155 11.94 9.33 -2.88
N ALA A 156 12.46 10.44 -3.40
CA ALA A 156 11.79 11.19 -4.47
C ALA A 156 11.58 10.32 -5.72
N ALA A 157 12.61 9.60 -6.15
CA ALA A 157 12.54 8.74 -7.33
C ALA A 157 11.48 7.64 -7.18
N LEU A 158 11.39 7.01 -6.00
CA LEU A 158 10.40 5.98 -5.71
C LEU A 158 8.97 6.54 -5.67
N PHE A 159 8.75 7.70 -5.03
CA PHE A 159 7.44 8.34 -5.05
C PHE A 159 7.03 8.79 -6.46
N GLU A 160 7.95 9.34 -7.26
CA GLU A 160 7.69 9.73 -8.65
C GLU A 160 7.32 8.52 -9.54
N GLU A 161 8.00 7.38 -9.33
CA GLU A 161 7.63 6.13 -10.00
C GLU A 161 6.22 5.68 -9.57
N GLY A 162 5.93 5.74 -8.27
CA GLY A 162 4.61 5.46 -7.71
C GLY A 162 3.51 6.33 -8.32
N VAL A 163 3.73 7.65 -8.45
CA VAL A 163 2.81 8.58 -9.11
C VAL A 163 2.58 8.17 -10.57
N THR A 164 3.65 7.87 -11.32
CA THR A 164 3.56 7.50 -12.73
C THR A 164 2.76 6.22 -12.94
N LEU A 165 2.96 5.21 -12.09
CA LEU A 165 2.21 3.95 -12.17
C LEU A 165 0.74 4.16 -11.78
N SER A 166 0.49 4.95 -10.75
CA SER A 166 -0.86 5.25 -10.24
C SER A 166 -1.68 6.09 -11.22
N GLU A 167 -1.06 7.03 -11.94
CA GLU A 167 -1.69 7.78 -13.04
C GLU A 167 -2.25 6.82 -14.09
N ARG A 168 -1.46 5.82 -14.52
CA ARG A 168 -1.87 4.83 -15.52
C ARG A 168 -3.02 3.94 -15.06
N MET A 169 -3.21 3.79 -13.76
CA MET A 169 -4.32 3.03 -13.17
C MET A 169 -5.53 3.89 -12.82
N GLY A 170 -5.42 5.22 -12.89
CA GLY A 170 -6.44 6.14 -12.38
C GLY A 170 -6.55 6.13 -10.85
N ASP A 171 -5.51 5.69 -10.15
CA ASP A 171 -5.51 5.55 -8.69
C ASP A 171 -5.21 6.88 -7.99
N ARG A 172 -6.26 7.63 -7.72
CA ARG A 172 -6.18 8.96 -7.07
C ARG A 172 -5.67 8.89 -5.64
N ALA A 173 -5.98 7.81 -4.91
CA ALA A 173 -5.58 7.66 -3.51
C ALA A 173 -4.08 7.42 -3.42
N ASN A 174 -3.53 6.51 -4.23
CA ASN A 174 -2.10 6.24 -4.20
C ASN A 174 -1.27 7.41 -4.75
N VAL A 175 -1.78 8.15 -5.76
CA VAL A 175 -1.15 9.42 -6.16
C VAL A 175 -1.08 10.35 -4.95
N ALA A 176 -2.18 10.56 -4.22
CA ALA A 176 -2.19 11.44 -3.06
C ALA A 176 -1.14 11.03 -2.00
N TYR A 177 -1.04 9.75 -1.65
CA TYR A 177 -0.02 9.28 -0.71
C TYR A 177 1.41 9.57 -1.22
N CYS A 178 1.70 9.29 -2.49
CA CYS A 178 3.01 9.65 -3.05
C CYS A 178 3.26 11.17 -3.04
N LEU A 179 2.23 12.01 -3.21
CA LEU A 179 2.36 13.47 -3.09
C LEU A 179 2.73 13.91 -1.67
N GLU A 180 2.19 13.27 -0.63
CA GLU A 180 2.56 13.54 0.78
C GLU A 180 4.04 13.21 1.03
N GLY A 181 4.51 12.09 0.48
CA GLY A 181 5.92 11.71 0.48
C GLY A 181 6.81 12.74 -0.23
N LEU A 182 6.41 13.17 -1.42
CA LEU A 182 7.11 14.22 -2.17
C LEU A 182 7.06 15.58 -1.47
N ALA A 183 5.99 15.88 -0.72
CA ALA A 183 5.91 17.08 0.09
C ALA A 183 6.94 17.06 1.22
N THR A 184 7.08 15.91 1.88
CA THR A 184 8.11 15.69 2.90
C THR A 184 9.51 15.95 2.31
N VAL A 185 9.83 15.34 1.17
CA VAL A 185 11.09 15.58 0.45
C VAL A 185 11.28 17.06 0.09
N ALA A 186 10.25 17.72 -0.41
CA ALA A 186 10.32 19.15 -0.76
C ALA A 186 10.61 20.01 0.48
N GLY A 187 9.97 19.69 1.60
CA GLY A 187 10.20 20.34 2.90
C GLY A 187 11.65 20.19 3.38
N THR A 188 12.22 18.98 3.33
CA THR A 188 13.62 18.75 3.75
C THR A 188 14.61 19.50 2.86
N ARG A 189 14.32 19.63 1.56
CA ARG A 189 15.09 20.44 0.60
C ARG A 189 14.85 21.95 0.72
N GLY A 190 14.02 22.40 1.65
CA GLY A 190 13.69 23.81 1.86
C GLY A 190 12.72 24.42 0.82
N GLN A 191 12.15 23.60 -0.06
CA GLN A 191 11.14 23.98 -1.03
C GLN A 191 9.75 24.04 -0.36
N VAL A 192 9.63 24.87 0.68
CA VAL A 192 8.47 24.89 1.58
C VAL A 192 7.15 25.26 0.89
N GLU A 193 7.17 26.10 -0.15
CA GLU A 193 5.96 26.35 -0.95
C GLU A 193 5.55 25.14 -1.78
N ARG A 194 6.53 24.41 -2.32
CA ARG A 194 6.26 23.17 -3.05
C ARG A 194 5.64 22.14 -2.12
N SER A 195 6.20 21.98 -0.92
CA SER A 195 5.64 21.12 0.12
C SER A 195 4.18 21.47 0.41
N ALA A 196 3.87 22.74 0.71
CA ALA A 196 2.51 23.19 1.04
C ALA A 196 1.52 22.91 -0.10
N ARG A 197 1.95 23.10 -1.35
CA ARG A 197 1.12 22.85 -2.53
C ARG A 197 0.87 21.36 -2.73
N LEU A 198 1.89 20.52 -2.56
CA LEU A 198 1.77 19.05 -2.66
C LEU A 198 0.83 18.51 -1.58
N LEU A 199 0.97 18.98 -0.32
CA LEU A 199 0.07 18.62 0.78
C LEU A 199 -1.39 18.99 0.46
N GLY A 200 -1.63 20.22 0.01
CA GLY A 200 -2.98 20.63 -0.42
C GLY A 200 -3.52 19.79 -1.57
N THR A 201 -2.67 19.42 -2.52
CA THR A 201 -3.07 18.57 -3.66
C THR A 201 -3.47 17.17 -3.19
N ALA A 202 -2.68 16.56 -2.29
CA ALA A 202 -3.01 15.28 -1.69
C ALA A 202 -4.37 15.31 -0.96
N GLU A 203 -4.61 16.35 -0.16
CA GLU A 203 -5.91 16.55 0.52
C GLU A 203 -7.08 16.63 -0.47
N GLY A 204 -6.91 17.37 -1.58
CA GLY A 204 -7.93 17.51 -2.61
C GLY A 204 -8.28 16.17 -3.28
N LEU A 205 -7.24 15.38 -3.60
CA LEU A 205 -7.41 14.06 -4.19
C LEU A 205 -8.08 13.08 -3.22
N LEU A 206 -7.62 13.00 -1.97
CA LEU A 206 -8.21 12.13 -0.95
C LEU A 206 -9.68 12.48 -0.68
N LYS A 207 -10.02 13.77 -0.63
CA LYS A 207 -11.42 14.22 -0.47
C LYS A 207 -12.32 13.82 -1.64
N ALA A 208 -11.78 13.73 -2.85
CA ALA A 208 -12.52 13.27 -4.03
C ALA A 208 -12.73 11.75 -4.03
N VAL A 209 -11.87 10.99 -3.34
CA VAL A 209 -11.99 9.55 -3.13
C VAL A 209 -13.04 9.30 -2.03
N ARG A 210 -14.29 9.09 -2.43
CA ARG A 210 -15.46 8.96 -1.54
C ARG A 210 -15.60 7.60 -0.83
N VAL A 211 -14.61 6.72 -0.98
CA VAL A 211 -14.59 5.38 -0.37
C VAL A 211 -13.28 5.20 0.39
N PRO A 212 -13.26 4.46 1.50
CA PRO A 212 -12.02 4.02 2.11
C PRO A 212 -11.24 3.17 1.10
N VAL A 213 -10.16 3.72 0.53
CA VAL A 213 -9.21 2.97 -0.30
C VAL A 213 -8.01 2.67 0.58
N TYR A 214 -7.37 1.52 0.37
CA TYR A 214 -6.19 1.13 1.14
C TYR A 214 -6.46 0.94 2.65
N THR A 215 -7.62 0.39 3.04
CA THR A 215 -7.97 0.12 4.46
C THR A 215 -6.96 -0.79 5.17
N TYR A 216 -6.27 -1.64 4.41
CA TYR A 216 -5.18 -2.51 4.85
C TYR A 216 -3.80 -1.85 4.88
N TYR A 217 -3.67 -0.72 4.20
CA TYR A 217 -2.42 -0.01 4.02
C TYR A 217 -2.55 1.38 4.63
N LYS A 218 -2.13 1.49 5.90
CA LYS A 218 -2.08 2.76 6.62
C LYS A 218 -0.65 3.31 6.51
N PRO A 219 -0.37 4.23 5.56
CA PRO A 219 0.91 4.95 5.57
C PRO A 219 1.09 5.65 6.92
N ASP A 220 2.34 5.83 7.36
CA ASP A 220 2.63 6.45 8.66
C ASP A 220 2.08 7.89 8.69
N PRO A 221 1.01 8.18 9.46
CA PRO A 221 0.43 9.51 9.52
C PRO A 221 1.41 10.53 10.13
N SER A 222 2.44 10.08 10.83
CA SER A 222 3.45 10.95 11.43
C SER A 222 4.23 11.73 10.37
N LEU A 223 4.48 11.16 9.18
CA LEU A 223 5.22 11.84 8.11
C LEU A 223 4.43 13.01 7.56
N TYR A 224 3.15 12.80 7.25
CA TYR A 224 2.25 13.85 6.80
C TYR A 224 2.11 14.97 7.82
N GLU A 225 1.82 14.63 9.09
CA GLU A 225 1.65 15.62 10.16
C GLU A 225 2.93 16.43 10.43
N ARG A 226 4.09 15.77 10.37
CA ARG A 226 5.40 16.44 10.49
C ARG A 226 5.66 17.36 9.31
N ALA A 227 5.38 16.92 8.08
CA ALA A 227 5.53 17.74 6.89
C ALA A 227 4.60 18.97 6.94
N MET A 228 3.33 18.77 7.32
CA MET A 228 2.33 19.83 7.51
C MET A 228 2.82 20.86 8.53
N THR A 229 3.22 20.41 9.72
CA THR A 229 3.67 21.26 10.82
C THR A 229 4.94 22.04 10.45
N ASN A 230 5.97 21.36 9.93
CA ASN A 230 7.23 21.99 9.56
C ASN A 230 7.04 23.02 8.44
N THR A 231 6.23 22.67 7.44
CA THR A 231 5.96 23.54 6.31
C THR A 231 5.18 24.78 6.74
N ARG A 232 4.14 24.62 7.57
CA ARG A 232 3.35 25.72 8.12
C ARG A 232 4.21 26.68 8.96
N LEU A 233 5.08 26.13 9.81
CA LEU A 233 5.99 26.92 10.64
C LEU A 233 6.91 27.79 9.78
N ARG A 234 7.57 27.19 8.78
CA ARG A 234 8.58 27.88 7.95
C ARG A 234 7.99 28.87 6.96
N LEU A 235 6.80 28.57 6.43
CA LEU A 235 6.14 29.39 5.42
C LEU A 235 5.28 30.51 6.03
N GLY A 236 4.88 30.35 7.30
CA GLY A 236 3.92 31.20 7.99
C GLY A 236 2.48 30.80 7.67
N ALA A 237 1.61 30.80 8.70
CA ALA A 237 0.26 30.23 8.63
C ALA A 237 -0.60 30.78 7.46
N ALA A 238 -0.61 32.10 7.25
CA ALA A 238 -1.44 32.71 6.21
C ALA A 238 -0.99 32.32 4.79
N ARG A 239 0.33 32.34 4.52
CA ARG A 239 0.88 31.95 3.21
C ARG A 239 0.71 30.45 2.98
N PHE A 240 0.93 29.66 4.02
CA PHE A 240 0.69 28.24 3.99
C PHE A 240 -0.75 27.88 3.60
N GLU A 241 -1.75 28.44 4.28
CA GLU A 241 -3.16 28.15 3.95
C GLU A 241 -3.54 28.58 2.54
N ARG A 242 -2.99 29.69 2.05
CA ARG A 242 -3.20 30.13 0.66
C ARG A 242 -2.64 29.11 -0.33
N VAL A 243 -1.36 28.75 -0.22
CA VAL A 243 -0.70 27.79 -1.12
C VAL A 243 -1.32 26.39 -1.03
N ARG A 244 -1.71 25.96 0.17
CA ARG A 244 -2.44 24.70 0.40
C ARG A 244 -3.81 24.71 -0.28
N THR A 245 -4.53 25.83 -0.23
CA THR A 245 -5.81 25.98 -0.93
C THR A 245 -5.65 25.93 -2.45
N GLU A 246 -4.60 26.58 -2.99
CA GLU A 246 -4.26 26.47 -4.41
C GLU A 246 -3.96 25.03 -4.83
N GLY A 247 -3.24 24.28 -3.99
CA GLY A 247 -2.99 22.85 -4.19
C GLY A 247 -4.28 22.02 -4.22
N ARG A 248 -5.18 22.24 -3.25
CA ARG A 248 -6.49 21.55 -3.18
C ARG A 248 -7.36 21.75 -4.41
N ALA A 249 -7.18 22.86 -5.12
CA ALA A 249 -7.94 23.19 -6.32
C ALA A 249 -7.40 22.52 -7.60
N MET A 250 -6.25 21.82 -7.53
CA MET A 250 -5.68 21.13 -8.68
C MET A 250 -6.54 19.94 -9.12
N THR A 251 -6.70 19.81 -10.43
CA THR A 251 -7.21 18.58 -11.06
C THR A 251 -6.25 17.42 -10.89
N PHE A 252 -6.70 16.19 -11.17
CA PHE A 252 -5.85 15.01 -11.10
C PHE A 252 -4.65 15.10 -12.06
N GLU A 253 -4.88 15.60 -13.28
CA GLU A 253 -3.86 15.76 -14.30
C GLU A 253 -2.83 16.82 -13.90
N GLN A 254 -3.29 17.96 -13.35
CA GLN A 254 -2.41 19.00 -12.81
C GLN A 254 -1.59 18.50 -11.62
N ALA A 255 -2.19 17.67 -10.75
CA ALA A 255 -1.51 17.07 -9.61
C ALA A 255 -0.34 16.20 -10.05
N VAL A 256 -0.59 15.28 -11.00
CA VAL A 256 0.45 14.40 -11.56
C VAL A 256 1.53 15.20 -12.28
N GLU A 257 1.15 16.16 -13.12
CA GLU A 257 2.12 17.01 -13.83
C GLU A 257 2.98 17.81 -12.85
N TYR A 258 2.38 18.40 -11.83
CA TYR A 258 3.09 19.16 -10.81
C TYR A 258 4.02 18.29 -9.95
N ALA A 259 3.65 17.03 -9.70
CA ALA A 259 4.49 16.06 -9.00
C ALA A 259 5.76 15.75 -9.79
N LEU A 260 5.63 15.50 -11.09
CA LEU A 260 6.69 14.98 -11.97
C LEU A 260 7.54 16.07 -12.64
N LYS A 261 7.14 17.35 -12.57
CA LYS A 261 7.82 18.50 -13.21
C LYS A 261 9.31 18.69 -12.85
N THR A 262 9.81 17.99 -11.84
CA THR A 262 11.24 17.95 -11.48
C THR A 262 12.11 17.17 -12.49
N LYS A 263 11.51 16.34 -13.36
CA LYS A 263 12.21 15.68 -14.47
C LYS A 263 11.80 16.31 -15.80
N LYS A 264 12.80 16.58 -16.67
CA LYS A 264 12.58 16.99 -18.07
C LYS A 264 11.52 16.08 -18.72
N PRO A 265 10.63 16.61 -19.58
CA PRO A 265 9.50 15.85 -20.11
C PRO A 265 9.94 14.56 -20.79
N HIS A 266 9.28 13.44 -20.43
CA HIS A 266 9.40 12.18 -21.16
C HIS A 266 8.82 12.34 -22.57
N PRO A 267 9.52 11.89 -23.64
CA PRO A 267 9.18 12.20 -25.03
C PRO A 267 7.97 11.46 -25.62
N ASN A 268 7.03 10.92 -24.83
CA ASN A 268 5.92 10.10 -25.35
C ASN A 268 4.54 10.40 -24.75
N ARG A 269 4.21 11.68 -24.52
CA ARG A 269 2.80 12.11 -24.48
C ARG A 269 2.33 12.39 -25.91
N ARG A 270 2.12 11.34 -26.71
CA ARG A 270 1.32 11.46 -27.93
C ARG A 270 -0.14 11.47 -27.51
N LEU A 271 -0.77 12.61 -27.75
CA LEU A 271 -2.21 12.81 -27.79
C LEU A 271 -2.80 11.77 -28.75
N LEU A 272 -3.64 10.87 -28.23
CA LEU A 272 -4.59 10.16 -29.07
C LEU A 272 -5.83 11.04 -29.15
N GLY A 273 -6.00 11.67 -30.31
CA GLY A 273 -7.31 12.09 -30.81
C GLY A 273 -8.03 10.92 -31.46
#